data_AF-A0A644Z8J2-F1
#
_entry.id   AF-A0A644Z8J2-F1
#
_cell.length_a   1.000
_cell.length_b   1.000
_cell.length_c   1.000
_cell.angle_alpha   90.00
_cell.angle_beta   90.00
_cell.angle_gamma   90.00
#
_symmetry.space_group_name_H-M   'P 1'
#
loop_
_entity.id
_entity.type
_entity.pdbx_description
1 polymer ?
#
loop_
_entity_poly.entity_id
_entity_poly.type
_entity_poly.pdbx_seq_one_letter_code
_entity_poly.pdbx_strand_id
1 'polypeptide(L)'
;MDTITRNDLFFDYTDLIKHIMRRNRLLLYALRLEQEDVYQELAMAALTAIDTFDPSRSDNLEAHVWMKLQYKVLTMKRQYKPGGLTGLNGIRPSLCSIEFEEELGHPLPAPTVADVHEADQLRQALGRLDPAERQVVLHYLDGQTPRLKRDKADFASALDKLKVHYTMVHMATA
;
A
#
# COMPACT_ATOMS: atom_id res chain seq x y z
N MET A 1 18.56 -34.29 13.35
CA MET A 1 17.49 -35.30 13.34
C MET A 1 17.40 -35.87 11.93
N ASP A 2 17.11 -37.16 11.75
CA ASP A 2 16.95 -37.72 10.40
C ASP A 2 15.63 -37.23 9.76
N THR A 3 15.64 -37.01 8.46
CA THR A 3 14.52 -36.44 7.69
C THR A 3 13.26 -37.29 7.76
N ILE A 4 13.42 -38.62 7.79
CA ILE A 4 12.31 -39.58 7.89
C ILE A 4 11.64 -39.46 9.26
N THR A 5 12.44 -39.53 10.33
CA THR A 5 11.96 -39.38 11.71
C THR A 5 11.31 -38.02 11.98
N ARG A 6 11.83 -36.95 11.37
CA ARG A 6 11.24 -35.61 11.46
C ARG A 6 9.85 -35.56 10.82
N ASN A 7 9.71 -36.13 9.63
CA ASN A 7 8.45 -36.12 8.90
C ASN A 7 7.41 -36.99 9.60
N ASP A 8 7.81 -38.15 10.13
CA ASP A 8 6.92 -39.02 10.91
C ASP A 8 6.38 -38.30 12.14
N LEU A 9 7.25 -37.65 12.92
CA LEU A 9 6.83 -36.84 14.08
C LEU A 9 5.98 -35.63 13.69
N PHE A 10 6.20 -35.04 12.51
CA PHE A 10 5.36 -33.94 12.03
C PHE A 10 3.92 -34.39 11.76
N PHE A 11 3.71 -35.60 11.25
CA PHE A 11 2.36 -36.10 10.98
C PHE A 11 1.51 -36.14 12.25
N ASP A 12 2.10 -36.48 13.40
CA ASP A 12 1.42 -36.48 14.71
C ASP A 12 0.91 -35.08 15.11
N TYR A 13 1.59 -34.01 14.69
CA TYR A 13 1.21 -32.63 15.00
C TYR A 13 0.23 -32.01 14.00
N THR A 14 -0.13 -32.72 12.94
CA THR A 14 -1.09 -32.22 11.93
C THR A 14 -2.45 -31.88 12.55
N ASP A 15 -2.93 -32.73 13.46
CA ASP A 15 -4.20 -32.49 14.13
C ASP A 15 -4.13 -31.35 15.16
N LEU A 16 -2.96 -31.16 15.77
CA LEU A 16 -2.68 -30.03 16.65
C LEU A 16 -2.77 -28.70 15.89
N ILE A 17 -2.17 -28.63 14.69
CA ILE A 17 -2.26 -27.45 13.81
C ILE A 17 -3.72 -27.16 13.45
N LYS A 18 -4.47 -28.19 13.01
CA LYS A 18 -5.90 -28.05 12.70
C LYS A 18 -6.71 -27.60 13.91
N HIS A 19 -6.36 -28.05 15.11
CA HIS A 19 -7.02 -27.63 16.35
C HIS A 19 -6.77 -26.15 16.63
N ILE A 20 -5.52 -25.68 16.52
CA ILE A 20 -5.16 -24.26 16.71
C ILE A 20 -5.87 -23.36 15.69
N MET A 21 -5.92 -23.77 14.42
CA MET A 21 -6.62 -23.02 13.37
C MET A 21 -8.12 -22.91 13.68
N ARG A 22 -8.76 -24.02 14.08
CA ARG A 22 -10.18 -24.03 14.46
C ARG A 22 -10.45 -23.11 15.65
N ARG A 23 -9.60 -23.17 16.68
CA ARG A 23 -9.72 -22.32 17.88
C ARG A 23 -9.57 -20.83 17.54
N ASN A 24 -8.70 -20.49 16.58
CA ASN A 24 -8.42 -19.11 16.19
C ASN A 24 -9.18 -18.65 14.92
N ARG A 25 -10.17 -19.41 14.43
CA ARG A 25 -10.82 -19.11 13.13
C ARG A 25 -11.35 -17.69 13.01
N LEU A 26 -11.90 -17.14 14.09
CA LEU A 26 -12.48 -15.79 14.09
C LEU A 26 -11.40 -14.74 13.88
N LEU A 27 -10.22 -14.93 14.48
CA LEU A 27 -9.08 -14.06 14.31
C LEU A 27 -8.54 -14.16 12.88
N LEU A 28 -8.36 -15.38 12.37
CA LEU A 28 -7.87 -15.59 10.99
C LEU A 28 -8.81 -14.96 9.96
N TYR A 29 -10.12 -15.10 10.16
CA TYR A 29 -11.15 -14.48 9.32
C TYR A 29 -11.11 -12.95 9.40
N ALA A 30 -10.98 -12.38 10.60
CA ALA A 30 -10.86 -10.94 10.79
C ALA A 30 -9.62 -10.37 10.08
N LEU A 31 -8.51 -11.11 10.08
CA LEU A 31 -7.27 -10.75 9.40
C LEU A 31 -7.31 -10.96 7.87
N ARG A 32 -8.39 -11.54 7.32
CA ARG A 32 -8.52 -11.93 5.90
C ARG A 32 -7.35 -12.80 5.40
N LEU A 33 -6.87 -13.70 6.25
CA LEU A 33 -5.80 -14.63 5.88
C LEU A 33 -6.36 -15.84 5.13
N GLU A 34 -5.63 -16.29 4.11
CA GLU A 34 -5.96 -17.53 3.40
C GLU A 34 -5.69 -18.75 4.28
N GLN A 35 -6.63 -19.69 4.29
CA GLN A 35 -6.55 -20.84 5.19
C GLN A 35 -5.37 -21.76 4.87
N GLU A 36 -5.03 -21.89 3.59
CA GLU A 36 -3.90 -22.69 3.12
C GLU A 36 -2.58 -22.07 3.53
N ASP A 37 -2.41 -20.76 3.33
CA ASP A 37 -1.21 -20.02 3.75
C ASP A 37 -0.99 -20.11 5.26
N VAL A 38 -2.05 -19.94 6.05
CA VAL A 38 -1.96 -20.07 7.51
C VAL A 38 -1.54 -21.49 7.91
N TYR A 39 -2.10 -22.51 7.25
CA TYR A 39 -1.71 -23.89 7.52
C TYR A 39 -0.24 -24.12 7.19
N GLN A 40 0.24 -23.66 6.03
CA GLN A 40 1.64 -23.80 5.61
C GLN A 40 2.60 -23.10 6.58
N GLU A 41 2.29 -21.87 7.00
CA GLU A 41 3.09 -21.12 7.96
C GLU A 41 3.14 -21.79 9.35
N LEU A 42 2.03 -22.38 9.79
CA LEU A 42 1.99 -23.17 11.03
C LEU A 42 2.74 -24.49 10.89
N ALA A 43 2.65 -25.17 9.74
CA ALA A 43 3.39 -26.38 9.45
C ALA A 43 4.91 -26.14 9.48
N MET A 44 5.37 -25.06 8.85
CA MET A 44 6.76 -24.64 8.89
C MET A 44 7.22 -24.31 10.31
N ALA A 45 6.37 -23.64 11.10
CA ALA A 45 6.67 -23.35 12.51
C ALA A 45 6.77 -24.63 13.35
N ALA A 46 5.93 -25.63 13.11
CA ALA A 46 6.00 -26.93 13.78
C ALA A 46 7.29 -27.68 13.42
N LEU A 47 7.65 -27.77 12.14
CA LEU A 47 8.90 -28.39 11.69
C LEU A 47 10.12 -27.72 12.33
N THR A 48 10.15 -26.39 12.32
CA THR A 48 11.23 -25.61 12.96
C THR A 48 11.26 -25.86 14.46
N ALA A 49 10.10 -26.00 15.13
CA ALA A 49 10.02 -26.28 16.55
C ALA A 49 10.57 -27.68 16.90
N ILE A 50 10.32 -28.68 16.04
CA ILE A 50 10.88 -30.03 16.19
C ILE A 50 12.41 -29.98 16.00
N ASP A 51 12.88 -29.31 14.95
CA ASP A 51 14.32 -29.20 14.64
C ASP A 51 15.11 -28.43 15.71
N THR A 52 14.46 -27.45 16.36
CA THR A 52 15.08 -26.60 17.39
C THR A 52 14.77 -27.04 18.82
N PHE A 53 14.12 -28.19 18.99
CA PHE A 53 13.77 -28.69 20.31
C PHE A 53 15.03 -29.03 21.10
N ASP A 54 15.14 -28.43 22.29
CA ASP A 54 16.23 -28.64 23.22
C ASP A 54 15.65 -29.26 24.51
N PRO A 55 15.91 -30.56 24.78
CA PRO A 55 15.43 -31.24 25.98
C PRO A 55 15.90 -30.60 27.28
N SER A 56 16.99 -29.81 27.26
CA SER A 56 17.48 -29.09 28.44
C SER A 56 16.63 -27.87 28.81
N ARG A 57 15.86 -27.35 27.85
CA ARG A 57 15.02 -26.14 28.02
C ARG A 57 13.54 -26.45 28.24
N SER A 58 13.08 -27.61 27.77
CA SER A 58 11.69 -28.02 27.91
C SER A 58 11.56 -29.54 27.96
N ASP A 59 10.87 -30.03 29.00
CA ASP A 59 10.71 -31.47 29.26
C ASP A 59 9.75 -32.16 28.27
N ASN A 60 8.84 -31.41 27.64
CA ASN A 60 7.82 -31.95 26.73
C ASN A 60 7.87 -31.28 25.35
N LEU A 61 8.12 -32.09 24.31
CA LEU A 61 8.13 -31.68 22.91
C LEU A 61 6.76 -31.14 22.47
N GLU A 62 5.67 -31.80 22.86
CA GLU A 62 4.32 -31.37 22.46
C GLU A 62 4.00 -29.96 23.00
N ALA A 63 4.33 -29.70 24.26
CA ALA A 63 4.16 -28.38 24.87
C ALA A 63 5.03 -27.31 24.16
N HIS A 64 6.26 -27.67 23.77
CA HIS A 64 7.14 -26.78 23.02
C HIS A 64 6.55 -26.42 21.65
N VAL A 65 6.12 -27.43 20.87
CA VAL A 65 5.50 -27.22 19.55
C VAL A 65 4.22 -26.40 19.69
N TRP A 66 3.36 -26.75 20.64
CA TRP A 66 2.14 -25.99 20.92
C TRP A 66 2.43 -24.52 21.18
N MET A 67 3.39 -24.22 22.07
CA MET A 67 3.78 -22.85 22.40
C MET A 67 4.30 -22.09 21.18
N LYS A 68 5.16 -22.72 20.36
CA LYS A 68 5.67 -22.12 19.10
C LYS A 68 4.55 -21.80 18.12
N LEU A 69 3.57 -22.68 17.96
CA LEU A 69 2.41 -22.44 17.10
C LEU A 69 1.56 -21.27 17.61
N GLN A 70 1.32 -21.15 18.92
CA GLN A 70 0.61 -20.02 19.50
C GLN A 70 1.33 -18.69 19.26
N TYR A 71 2.67 -18.65 19.43
CA TYR A 71 3.46 -17.46 19.12
C TYR A 71 3.42 -17.10 17.63
N LYS A 72 3.37 -18.10 16.74
CA LYS A 72 3.24 -17.85 15.30
C LYS A 72 1.91 -17.18 14.98
N VAL A 73 0.80 -17.65 15.55
CA VAL A 73 -0.52 -16.99 15.41
C VAL A 73 -0.48 -15.55 15.95
N LEU A 74 0.14 -15.33 17.11
CA LEU A 74 0.28 -13.99 17.67
C LEU A 74 1.13 -13.07 16.76
N THR A 75 2.15 -13.63 16.13
CA THR A 75 3.01 -12.94 15.17
C THR A 75 2.22 -12.56 13.92
N MET A 76 1.41 -13.47 13.37
CA MET A 76 0.49 -13.18 12.27
C MET A 76 -0.46 -12.03 12.64
N LYS A 77 -1.07 -12.06 13.83
CA LYS A 77 -1.91 -10.95 14.31
C LYS A 77 -1.17 -9.61 14.36
N ARG A 78 0.13 -9.62 14.69
CA ARG A 78 0.94 -8.41 14.77
C ARG A 78 1.28 -7.85 13.38
N GLN A 79 1.56 -8.73 12.42
CA GLN A 79 1.99 -8.39 11.06
C GLN A 79 0.80 -8.00 10.17
N TYR A 80 -0.29 -8.77 10.26
CA TYR A 80 -1.48 -8.53 9.45
C TYR A 80 -2.41 -7.60 10.22
N LYS A 81 -2.60 -6.40 9.67
CA LYS A 81 -3.60 -5.43 10.16
C LYS A 81 -4.52 -5.12 8.99
N PRO A 82 -5.77 -5.63 9.00
CA PRO A 82 -6.73 -5.39 7.92
C PRO A 82 -7.20 -3.92 7.87
N GLY A 83 -6.87 -3.12 8.89
CA GLY A 83 -7.09 -1.67 8.93
C GLY A 83 -5.82 -0.93 9.37
N GLY A 84 -5.57 0.21 8.72
CA GLY A 84 -4.38 1.04 8.89
C GLY A 84 -3.62 1.25 7.57
N LEU A 85 -2.67 2.19 7.55
CA LEU A 85 -1.75 2.37 6.41
C LEU A 85 -0.84 1.14 6.30
N THR A 86 -1.09 0.30 5.29
CA THR A 86 -0.22 -0.82 4.92
C THR A 86 0.99 -0.30 4.11
N GLY A 87 2.11 -1.02 4.12
CA GLY A 87 3.33 -0.63 3.36
C GLY A 87 4.32 0.28 4.08
N LEU A 88 4.07 0.67 5.33
CA LEU A 88 4.98 1.52 6.12
C LEU A 88 6.20 0.79 6.72
N ASN A 89 6.48 -0.47 6.34
CA ASN A 89 7.65 -1.24 6.80
C ASN A 89 7.93 -1.19 8.32
N GLY A 90 6.89 -1.15 9.14
CA GLY A 90 7.03 -1.08 10.61
C GLY A 90 7.09 0.33 11.19
N ILE A 91 7.09 1.38 10.37
CA ILE A 91 6.88 2.76 10.81
C ILE A 91 5.44 2.88 11.30
N ARG A 92 5.28 3.26 12.57
CA ARG A 92 3.96 3.56 13.13
C ARG A 92 3.57 4.95 12.64
N PRO A 93 2.43 5.12 11.96
CA PRO A 93 1.95 6.46 11.65
C PRO A 93 1.67 7.19 12.97
N SER A 94 2.34 8.32 13.19
CA SER A 94 2.08 9.26 14.26
C SER A 94 1.30 10.45 13.70
N LEU A 95 0.32 10.93 14.46
CA LEU A 95 -0.35 12.19 14.16
C LEU A 95 0.45 13.29 14.85
N CYS A 96 1.13 14.13 14.08
CA CYS A 96 1.81 15.33 14.58
C CYS A 96 1.05 16.57 14.10
N SER A 97 0.96 17.59 14.96
CA SER A 97 0.47 18.90 14.54
C SER A 97 1.42 19.48 13.49
N ILE A 98 0.87 20.19 12.52
CA ILE A 98 1.64 20.86 11.47
C ILE A 98 2.70 21.78 12.10
N GLU A 99 2.30 22.53 13.13
CA GLU A 99 3.17 23.41 13.92
C GLU A 99 4.39 22.67 14.51
N PHE A 100 4.23 21.41 14.93
CA PHE A 100 5.29 20.62 15.52
C PHE A 100 6.31 20.12 14.48
N GLU A 101 5.85 19.77 13.27
CA GLU A 101 6.78 19.41 12.18
C GLU A 101 7.54 20.63 11.65
N GLU A 102 6.90 21.81 11.63
CA GLU A 102 7.55 23.08 11.32
C GLU A 102 8.67 23.41 12.33
N GLU A 103 8.42 23.21 13.63
CA GLU A 103 9.42 23.40 14.69
C GLU A 103 10.60 22.43 14.58
N LEU A 104 10.37 21.21 14.07
CA LEU A 104 11.40 20.21 13.77
C LEU A 104 12.20 20.50 12.49
N GLY A 105 11.88 21.57 11.76
CA GLY A 105 12.56 21.93 10.51
C GLY A 105 12.09 21.13 9.29
N HIS A 106 10.87 20.59 9.35
CA HIS A 106 10.18 19.99 8.21
C HIS A 106 9.01 20.88 7.77
N PRO A 107 9.27 22.12 7.26
CA PRO A 107 8.20 22.97 6.80
C PRO A 107 7.52 22.34 5.58
N LEU A 108 6.19 22.24 5.63
CA LEU A 108 5.42 21.92 4.44
C LEU A 108 5.64 23.04 3.42
N PRO A 109 5.84 22.72 2.12
CA PRO A 109 5.87 23.75 1.10
C PRO A 109 4.49 24.42 1.06
N ALA A 110 4.37 25.60 1.64
CA ALA A 110 3.22 26.44 1.41
C ALA A 110 3.16 26.69 -0.11
N PRO A 111 2.01 26.45 -0.78
CA PRO A 111 1.87 26.83 -2.17
C PRO A 111 2.17 28.31 -2.26
N THR A 112 3.19 28.70 -3.03
CA THR A 112 3.51 30.12 -3.14
C THR A 112 2.32 30.80 -3.81
N VAL A 113 2.08 32.07 -3.47
CA VAL A 113 0.97 32.84 -4.07
C VAL A 113 1.06 32.83 -5.61
N ALA A 114 2.28 32.71 -6.16
CA ALA A 114 2.55 32.49 -7.57
C ALA A 114 1.98 31.16 -8.08
N ASP A 115 2.23 30.04 -7.40
CA ASP A 115 1.72 28.71 -7.79
C ASP A 115 0.18 28.67 -7.84
N VAL A 116 -0.48 29.37 -6.91
CA VAL A 116 -1.95 29.48 -6.87
C VAL A 116 -2.47 30.30 -8.05
N HIS A 117 -1.84 31.43 -8.34
CA HIS A 117 -2.23 32.27 -9.48
C HIS A 117 -2.00 31.58 -10.83
N GLU A 118 -0.89 30.86 -11.00
CA GLU A 118 -0.61 30.11 -12.23
C GLU A 118 -1.62 28.97 -12.44
N ALA A 119 -1.98 28.25 -11.38
CA ALA A 119 -3.01 27.21 -11.43
C ALA A 119 -4.40 27.77 -11.80
N ASP A 120 -4.77 28.93 -11.26
CA ASP A 120 -6.04 29.59 -11.57
C ASP A 120 -6.06 30.14 -13.00
N GLN A 121 -4.96 30.71 -13.49
CA GLN A 121 -4.83 31.15 -14.87
C GLN A 121 -4.95 29.99 -15.86
N LEU A 122 -4.32 28.85 -15.57
CA LEU A 122 -4.43 27.65 -16.39
C LEU A 122 -5.87 27.11 -16.39
N ARG A 123 -6.52 27.05 -15.22
CA ARG A 123 -7.93 26.64 -15.10
C ARG A 123 -8.86 27.56 -15.88
N GLN A 124 -8.64 28.88 -15.82
CA GLN A 124 -9.43 29.86 -16.56
C GLN A 124 -9.21 29.74 -18.08
N ALA A 125 -7.97 29.50 -18.51
CA ALA A 125 -7.64 29.26 -19.91
C ALA A 125 -8.32 27.99 -20.45
N LEU A 126 -8.26 26.89 -19.69
CA LEU A 126 -8.95 25.64 -19.99
C LEU A 126 -10.47 25.77 -19.97
N GLY A 127 -11.02 26.67 -19.14
CA GLY A 127 -12.46 26.96 -19.07
C GLY A 127 -13.04 27.57 -20.35
N ARG A 128 -12.23 28.29 -21.14
CA ARG A 128 -12.66 28.92 -22.40
C ARG A 128 -12.66 28.00 -23.62
N LEU A 129 -12.05 26.82 -23.51
CA LEU A 129 -12.02 25.81 -24.56
C LEU A 129 -13.34 25.05 -24.63
N ASP A 130 -13.69 24.59 -25.83
CA ASP A 130 -14.82 23.68 -26.00
C ASP A 130 -14.51 22.32 -25.34
N PRO A 131 -15.54 21.55 -24.92
CA PRO A 131 -15.31 20.29 -24.22
C PRO A 131 -14.44 19.29 -25.00
N ALA A 132 -14.60 19.23 -26.32
CA ALA A 132 -13.80 18.39 -27.19
C ALA A 132 -12.34 18.85 -27.27
N GLU A 133 -12.11 20.16 -27.42
CA GLU A 133 -10.78 20.77 -27.46
C GLU A 133 -10.03 20.57 -26.14
N ARG A 134 -10.72 20.79 -25.01
CA ARG A 134 -10.17 20.59 -23.67
C ARG A 134 -9.73 19.15 -23.46
N GLN A 135 -10.53 18.19 -23.89
CA GLN A 135 -10.22 16.77 -23.75
C GLN A 135 -8.93 16.41 -24.49
N VAL A 136 -8.75 16.92 -25.72
CA VAL A 136 -7.53 16.67 -26.50
C VAL A 136 -6.30 17.31 -25.87
N VAL A 137 -6.42 18.52 -25.29
CA VAL A 137 -5.33 19.17 -24.56
C VAL A 137 -4.95 18.40 -23.30
N LEU A 138 -5.92 17.89 -22.53
CA LEU A 138 -5.64 17.07 -21.35
C LEU A 138 -4.92 15.76 -21.72
N HIS A 139 -5.37 15.08 -22.78
CA HIS A 139 -4.67 13.90 -23.29
C HIS A 139 -3.24 14.21 -23.72
N TYR A 140 -2.98 15.39 -24.29
CA TYR A 140 -1.64 15.83 -24.63
C TYR A 140 -0.76 16.06 -23.38
N LEU A 141 -1.31 16.66 -22.33
CA LEU A 141 -0.60 16.84 -21.05
C LEU A 141 -0.29 15.50 -20.37
N ASP A 142 -1.13 14.49 -20.55
CA ASP A 142 -0.89 13.10 -20.11
C ASP A 142 0.14 12.35 -20.99
N GLY A 143 0.76 13.03 -21.97
CA GLY A 143 1.78 12.47 -22.86
C GLY A 143 1.24 11.74 -24.09
N GLN A 144 -0.06 11.87 -24.41
CA GLN A 144 -0.67 11.24 -25.58
C GLN A 144 -0.68 12.19 -26.79
N THR A 145 -0.23 11.72 -27.95
CA THR A 145 -0.28 12.53 -29.18
C THR A 145 -1.62 12.39 -29.90
N PRO A 146 -2.24 13.48 -30.41
CA PRO A 146 -3.50 13.40 -31.15
C PRO A 146 -3.33 12.60 -32.46
N ARG A 147 -4.09 11.51 -32.61
CA ARG A 147 -3.94 10.56 -33.72
C ARG A 147 -4.91 10.84 -34.86
N LEU A 148 -6.17 11.18 -34.56
CA LEU A 148 -7.20 11.40 -35.58
C LEU A 148 -7.08 12.79 -36.19
N LYS A 149 -7.51 12.95 -37.45
CA LYS A 149 -7.52 14.26 -38.13
C LYS A 149 -8.40 15.28 -37.40
N ARG A 150 -9.49 14.82 -36.79
CA ARG A 150 -10.40 15.64 -35.98
C ARG A 150 -9.69 16.16 -34.71
N ASP A 151 -9.06 15.26 -33.95
CA ASP A 151 -8.27 15.63 -32.77
C ASP A 151 -7.16 16.63 -33.09
N LYS A 152 -6.52 16.50 -34.27
CA LYS A 152 -5.50 17.46 -34.71
C LYS A 152 -6.07 18.84 -35.02
N ALA A 153 -7.26 18.91 -35.61
CA ALA A 153 -7.93 20.18 -35.88
C ALA A 153 -8.41 20.83 -34.56
N ASP A 154 -9.02 20.05 -33.68
CA ASP A 154 -9.48 20.50 -32.36
C ASP A 154 -8.29 20.96 -31.49
N PHE A 155 -7.15 20.26 -31.55
CA PHE A 155 -5.92 20.66 -30.88
C PHE A 155 -5.31 21.96 -31.44
N ALA A 156 -5.32 22.13 -32.77
CA ALA A 156 -4.82 23.35 -33.40
C ALA A 156 -5.69 24.57 -33.03
N SER A 157 -7.02 24.40 -33.05
CA SER A 157 -7.99 25.40 -32.58
C SER A 157 -7.77 25.74 -31.10
N ALA A 158 -7.58 24.70 -30.27
CA ALA A 158 -7.32 24.86 -28.85
C ALA A 158 -6.07 25.69 -28.56
N LEU A 159 -4.96 25.40 -29.26
CA LEU A 159 -3.72 26.13 -29.12
C LEU A 159 -3.85 27.59 -29.55
N ASP A 160 -4.64 27.89 -30.58
CA ASP A 160 -4.87 29.26 -31.02
C ASP A 160 -5.63 30.07 -29.95
N LYS A 161 -6.70 29.49 -29.39
CA LYS A 161 -7.47 30.08 -28.29
C LYS A 161 -6.60 30.31 -27.04
N LEU A 162 -5.74 29.36 -26.70
CA LEU A 162 -4.79 29.49 -25.57
C LEU A 162 -3.73 30.56 -25.83
N LYS A 163 -3.21 30.67 -27.06
CA LYS A 163 -2.27 31.72 -27.45
C LYS A 163 -2.89 33.11 -27.31
N VAL A 164 -4.10 33.30 -27.83
CA VAL A 164 -4.83 34.57 -27.68
C VAL A 164 -4.99 34.92 -26.20
N HIS A 165 -5.39 33.96 -25.37
CA HIS A 165 -5.52 34.18 -23.93
C HIS A 165 -4.19 34.59 -23.27
N TYR A 166 -3.10 33.88 -23.56
CA TYR A 166 -1.78 34.20 -23.03
C TYR A 166 -1.34 35.60 -23.44
N THR A 167 -1.52 35.99 -24.70
CA THR A 167 -1.19 37.34 -25.17
C THR A 167 -2.02 38.42 -24.49
N MET A 168 -3.31 38.19 -24.24
CA MET A 168 -4.17 39.13 -23.52
C MET A 168 -3.74 39.31 -22.06
N VAL A 169 -3.45 38.21 -21.35
CA VAL A 169 -3.00 38.26 -19.94
C VAL A 169 -1.62 38.91 -19.83
N HIS A 170 -0.71 38.60 -20.75
CA HIS A 170 0.63 39.20 -20.75
C HIS A 170 0.60 40.69 -21.10
N MET A 171 -0.27 41.13 -22.01
CA MET A 171 -0.47 42.56 -22.30
C MET A 171 -1.16 43.31 -21.15
N ALA A 172 -2.00 42.64 -20.36
CA ALA A 172 -2.67 43.26 -19.22
C ALA A 172 -1.78 43.39 -17.97
N THR A 173 -0.60 42.74 -17.96
CA THR A 173 0.34 42.71 -16.84
C THR A 173 1.62 43.52 -17.09
N ALA A 174 1.78 44.10 -18.28
CA ALA A 174 2.87 45.00 -18.68
C ALA A 174 2.47 46.47 -18.55
#